data_AF-A0A918D1T6-F1
#
_entry.id   AF-A0A918D1T6-F1
#
_cell.length_a   1.000
_cell.length_b   1.000
_cell.length_c   1.000
_cell.angle_alpha   90.00
_cell.angle_beta   90.00
_cell.angle_gamma   90.00
#
_symmetry.space_group_name_H-M   'P 1'
#
loop_
_entity.id
_entity.type
_entity.pdbx_description
1 polymer ?
#
loop_
_entity_poly.entity_id
_entity_poly.type
_entity_poly.pdbx_seq_one_letter_code
_entity_poly.pdbx_strand_id
1 'polypeptide(L)'
;MKTARKYSTIARDYTIFRMLELTGLRTHEIIMMDVKNCRFDLGEKGKIQVRFGKGSGYKRRWVPMLDGVDLLIKWYLEGVRPLFNSNIEGALFLS
;
A
#
# COMPACT_ATOMS: atom_id res chain seq x y z
N MET A 1 -22.34 -12.24 -10.01
CA MET A 1 -21.43 -11.07 -9.93
C MET A 1 -20.22 -11.24 -10.87
N LYS A 2 -20.33 -10.82 -12.14
CA LYS A 2 -19.17 -10.76 -13.08
C LYS A 2 -18.63 -9.32 -13.26
N THR A 3 -19.36 -8.30 -12.82
CA THR A 3 -19.04 -6.87 -12.99
C THR A 3 -18.14 -6.28 -11.90
N ALA A 4 -17.98 -6.94 -10.75
CA ALA A 4 -17.22 -6.42 -9.61
C ALA A 4 -15.70 -6.33 -9.88
N ARG A 5 -15.16 -7.26 -10.70
CA ARG A 5 -13.71 -7.31 -10.98
C ARG A 5 -13.17 -6.06 -11.69
N LYS A 6 -13.97 -5.43 -12.56
CA LYS A 6 -13.54 -4.23 -13.30
C LYS A 6 -13.31 -3.04 -12.36
N TYR A 7 -14.18 -2.89 -11.36
CA TYR A 7 -14.10 -1.76 -10.43
C TYR A 7 -13.03 -1.99 -9.35
N SER A 8 -12.85 -3.23 -8.89
CA SER A 8 -11.80 -3.53 -7.91
C SER A 8 -10.41 -3.31 -8.48
N THR A 9 -10.15 -3.69 -9.73
CA THR A 9 -8.84 -3.44 -10.39
C THR A 9 -8.57 -1.95 -10.55
N ILE A 10 -9.55 -1.16 -10.99
CA ILE A 10 -9.40 0.30 -11.09
C ILE A 10 -9.13 0.93 -9.71
N ALA A 11 -9.86 0.51 -8.67
CA ALA A 11 -9.67 1.02 -7.32
C ALA A 11 -8.28 0.67 -6.75
N ARG A 12 -7.78 -0.53 -7.03
CA ARG A 12 -6.40 -0.94 -6.69
C ARG A 12 -5.40 -0.06 -7.42
N ASP A 13 -5.53 0.10 -8.72
CA ASP A 13 -4.57 0.85 -9.54
C ASP A 13 -4.55 2.33 -9.14
N TYR A 14 -5.74 2.91 -8.87
CA TYR A 14 -5.85 4.24 -8.27
C TYR A 14 -5.06 4.36 -6.96
N THR A 15 -5.21 3.38 -6.06
CA THR A 15 -4.49 3.35 -4.78
C THR A 15 -2.97 3.29 -5.01
N ILE A 16 -2.49 2.48 -5.96
CA ILE A 16 -1.07 2.38 -6.31
C ILE A 16 -0.54 3.72 -6.81
N PHE A 17 -1.21 4.35 -7.78
CA PHE A 17 -0.74 5.61 -8.35
C PHE A 17 -0.80 6.76 -7.35
N ARG A 18 -1.86 6.84 -6.54
CA ARG A 18 -1.96 7.85 -5.50
C ARG A 18 -0.92 7.65 -4.40
N MET A 19 -0.58 6.41 -4.07
CA MET A 19 0.54 6.09 -3.17
C MET A 19 1.87 6.55 -3.73
N LEU A 20 2.16 6.26 -5.01
CA LEU A 20 3.40 6.71 -5.67
C LEU A 20 3.55 8.23 -5.60
N GLU A 21 2.47 8.95 -5.90
CA GLU A 21 2.42 10.41 -5.87
C GLU A 21 2.64 10.97 -4.46
N LEU A 22 1.88 10.50 -3.46
CA LEU A 22 1.89 11.09 -2.11
C LEU A 22 3.13 10.73 -1.29
N THR A 23 3.69 9.54 -1.51
CA THR A 23 4.77 9.02 -0.66
C THR A 23 6.16 9.18 -1.27
N GLY A 24 6.24 9.46 -2.58
CA GLY A 24 7.49 9.44 -3.34
C GLY A 24 8.19 8.08 -3.35
N LEU A 25 7.49 7.01 -3.00
CA LEU A 25 7.99 5.64 -3.10
C LEU A 25 8.22 5.28 -4.56
N ARG A 26 9.22 4.43 -4.79
CA ARG A 26 9.47 3.91 -6.14
C ARG A 26 8.56 2.71 -6.40
N THR A 27 8.23 2.46 -7.67
CA THR A 27 7.39 1.34 -8.08
C THR A 27 7.87 0.00 -7.51
N HIS A 28 9.19 -0.27 -7.54
CA HIS A 28 9.75 -1.50 -6.99
C HIS A 28 9.59 -1.63 -5.47
N GLU A 29 9.57 -0.52 -4.74
CA GLU A 29 9.40 -0.51 -3.28
C GLU A 29 7.95 -0.84 -2.92
N ILE A 30 6.99 -0.32 -3.70
CA ILE A 30 5.56 -0.56 -3.52
C ILE A 30 5.18 -2.01 -3.82
N ILE A 31 5.66 -2.58 -4.92
CA ILE A 31 5.31 -3.98 -5.29
C ILE A 31 5.87 -5.02 -4.30
N MET A 32 6.93 -4.67 -3.56
CA MET A 32 7.56 -5.54 -2.54
C MET A 32 6.97 -5.33 -1.13
N MET A 33 5.93 -4.52 -1.02
CA MET A 33 5.34 -4.12 0.25
C MET A 33 4.26 -5.10 0.70
N ASP A 34 4.33 -5.50 1.96
CA ASP A 34 3.31 -6.32 2.63
C ASP A 34 2.36 -5.43 3.44
N VAL A 35 1.17 -5.95 3.75
CA VAL A 35 0.20 -5.28 4.66
C VAL A 35 0.86 -4.88 5.98
N LYS A 36 1.69 -5.74 6.56
CA LYS A 36 2.42 -5.48 7.83
C LYS A 36 3.41 -4.31 7.77
N ASN A 37 3.80 -3.88 6.57
CA ASN A 37 4.66 -2.71 6.42
C ASN A 37 3.91 -1.40 6.65
N CYS A 38 2.58 -1.41 6.57
CA CYS A 38 1.73 -0.27 6.90
C CYS A 38 1.50 -0.22 8.42
N ARG A 39 2.32 0.57 9.12
CA ARG A 39 2.32 0.68 10.58
C ARG A 39 1.47 1.86 11.03
N PHE A 40 0.16 1.64 11.11
CA PHE A 40 -0.81 2.62 11.60
C PHE A 40 -0.64 2.94 13.09
N ASP A 41 0.04 2.07 13.83
CA ASP A 41 0.36 2.22 15.26
C ASP A 41 1.48 3.24 15.54
N LEU A 42 2.17 3.74 14.51
CA LEU A 42 3.35 4.61 14.67
C LEU A 42 3.04 6.08 14.41
N GLY A 43 2.94 6.86 15.50
CA GLY A 43 2.64 8.30 15.43
C GLY A 43 1.16 8.56 15.11
N GLU A 44 0.81 9.82 14.86
CA GLU A 44 -0.61 10.20 14.67
C GLU A 44 -1.22 9.64 13.37
N LYS A 45 -0.44 9.64 12.28
CA LYS A 45 -0.90 9.18 10.96
C LYS A 45 -0.39 7.79 10.58
N GLY A 46 0.58 7.23 11.30
CA GLY A 46 1.24 6.00 10.90
C GLY A 46 2.45 6.20 9.99
N LYS A 47 3.18 5.11 9.75
CA LYS A 47 4.40 5.07 8.93
C LYS A 47 4.44 3.82 8.07
N ILE A 48 5.01 3.93 6.88
CA ILE A 48 5.30 2.82 5.99
C ILE A 48 6.75 2.37 6.20
N GLN A 49 6.93 1.07 6.43
CA GLN A 49 8.26 0.47 6.51
C GLN A 49 8.74 0.04 5.12
N VAL A 50 9.67 0.79 4.54
CA VAL A 50 10.33 0.38 3.29
C VAL A 50 11.46 -0.58 3.62
N ARG A 51 11.36 -1.83 3.16
CA ARG A 51 12.38 -2.87 3.39
C ARG A 51 13.45 -2.93 2.30
N PHE A 52 13.05 -2.70 1.06
CA PHE A 52 13.87 -2.90 -0.14
C PHE A 52 14.20 -1.58 -0.83
N GLY A 53 14.62 -0.57 -0.06
CA GLY A 53 14.95 0.74 -0.61
C GLY A 53 16.26 0.74 -1.39
N LYS A 54 16.37 1.61 -2.42
CA LYS A 54 17.59 1.76 -3.23
C LYS A 54 18.78 2.25 -2.40
N GLY A 55 19.94 1.62 -2.59
CA GLY A 55 21.23 1.96 -1.99
C GLY A 55 22.31 0.95 -2.40
N SER A 56 23.49 1.03 -1.79
CA SER A 56 24.49 -0.04 -1.81
C SER A 56 23.98 -1.22 -1.00
N GLY A 57 23.14 -2.05 -1.64
CA GLY A 57 22.25 -3.00 -0.97
C GLY A 57 20.91 -2.39 -0.59
N TYR A 58 20.04 -3.19 0.04
CA TYR A 58 18.72 -2.71 0.45
C TYR A 58 18.81 -1.81 1.68
N LYS A 59 18.42 -0.54 1.52
CA LYS A 59 18.38 0.43 2.62
C LYS A 59 16.96 0.57 3.17
N ARG A 60 16.78 0.16 4.42
CA ARG A 60 15.50 0.30 5.12
C ARG A 60 15.27 1.76 5.53
N ARG A 61 14.02 2.22 5.43
CA ARG A 61 13.61 3.56 5.90
C ARG A 61 12.13 3.60 6.27
N TRP A 62 11.78 4.58 7.09
CA TRP A 62 10.39 4.89 7.40
C TRP A 62 9.91 6.03 6.51
N VAL A 63 8.71 5.90 5.97
CA VAL A 63 8.03 6.96 5.21
C VAL A 63 6.76 7.33 5.97
N PRO A 64 6.56 8.61 6.32
CA PRO A 64 5.36 9.03 7.03
C PRO A 64 4.13 8.94 6.11
N MET A 65 2.97 8.56 6.66
CA MET A 65 1.70 8.52 5.92
C MET A 65 1.04 9.90 5.90
N LEU A 66 1.70 10.89 5.30
CA LEU A 66 1.18 12.27 5.19
C LEU A 66 0.10 12.38 4.12
N ASP A 67 -0.55 13.55 4.04
CA ASP A 67 -1.48 13.93 2.96
C ASP A 67 -2.62 12.92 2.72
N GLY A 68 -3.07 12.26 3.78
CA GLY A 68 -4.18 11.29 3.74
C GLY A 68 -3.80 9.89 3.25
N VAL A 69 -2.50 9.58 3.14
CA VAL A 69 -2.04 8.21 2.81
C VAL A 69 -2.58 7.17 3.78
N ASP A 70 -2.68 7.51 5.06
CA ASP A 70 -3.24 6.64 6.09
C ASP A 70 -4.70 6.27 5.80
N LEU A 71 -5.51 7.26 5.44
CA LEU A 71 -6.91 7.09 5.07
C LEU A 71 -7.05 6.28 3.77
N LEU A 72 -6.22 6.59 2.77
CA LEU A 72 -6.21 5.89 1.50
C LEU A 72 -5.90 4.40 1.67
N ILE A 73 -4.86 4.05 2.45
CA ILE A 73 -4.48 2.66 2.68
C ILE A 73 -5.56 1.94 3.50
N LYS A 74 -6.14 2.57 4.53
CA LYS A 74 -7.24 1.98 5.31
C LYS A 74 -8.44 1.67 4.41
N TRP A 75 -8.89 2.63 3.61
CA TRP A 75 -9.97 2.44 2.65
C TRP A 75 -9.69 1.28 1.69
N TYR A 76 -8.47 1.20 1.17
CA TYR A 76 -8.08 0.11 0.28
C TYR A 76 -8.06 -1.25 1.01
N LEU A 77 -7.49 -1.34 2.21
CA LEU A 77 -7.39 -2.58 2.99
C LEU A 77 -8.76 -3.11 3.42
N GLU A 78 -9.69 -2.23 3.77
CA GLU A 78 -11.01 -2.58 4.28
C GLU A 78 -12.01 -2.83 3.14
N GLY A 79 -11.98 -2.01 2.08
CA GLY A 79 -13.01 -2.01 1.04
C GLY A 79 -12.61 -2.66 -0.29
N VAL A 80 -11.33 -2.63 -0.66
CA VAL A 80 -10.89 -2.99 -2.01
C VAL A 80 -10.10 -4.30 -2.04
N ARG A 81 -9.04 -4.42 -1.21
CA ARG A 81 -8.17 -5.59 -1.16
C ARG A 81 -8.92 -6.90 -0.88
N PRO A 82 -9.94 -6.95 0.01
CA PRO A 82 -10.71 -8.17 0.27
C PRO A 82 -11.48 -8.70 -0.95
N LEU A 83 -11.73 -7.85 -1.96
CA LEU A 83 -12.39 -8.24 -3.20
C LEU A 83 -11.49 -9.11 -4.10
N PHE A 84 -10.19 -9.15 -3.83
CA PHE A 84 -9.20 -9.98 -4.55
C PHE A 84 -8.86 -11.26 -3.77
N ASN A 85 -8.74 -11.17 -2.45
CA ASN A 85 -8.39 -12.29 -1.58
C ASN A 85 -8.86 -12.01 -0.14
N SER A 86 -9.35 -13.03 0.56
CA SER A 86 -9.75 -12.96 1.98
C SER A 86 -8.58 -12.96 2.96
N ASN A 87 -7.35 -13.26 2.52
CA ASN A 87 -6.16 -13.23 3.38
C ASN A 87 -5.81 -11.79 3.77
N ILE A 88 -5.76 -11.51 5.07
CA ILE A 88 -5.40 -10.20 5.63
C ILE A 88 -3.89 -9.92 5.65
N GLU A 89 -3.07 -10.95 5.42
CA GLU A 89 -1.60 -10.86 5.38
C GLU A 89 -1.06 -10.90 3.95
N GLY A 90 0.26 -10.76 3.82
CA GLY A 90 0.99 -10.85 2.55
C GLY A 90 1.06 -9.52 1.80
N ALA A 91 1.22 -9.60 0.48
CA ALA A 91 1.42 -8.45 -0.39
C ALA A 91 0.27 -7.43 -0.25
N LEU A 92 0.61 -6.14 -0.18
CA LEU A 92 -0.38 -5.08 -0.06
C LEU A 92 -1.25 -5.03 -1.32
N PHE A 93 -0.63 -5.04 -2.51
CA PHE A 93 -1.32 -5.02 -3.79
C PHE A 93 -1.37 -6.41 -4.42
N LEU A 94 -2.57 -6.85 -4.83
CA LEU A 94 -2.82 -8.17 -5.40
C LEU A 94 -3.18 -8.05 -6.88
N SER A 95 -2.76 -9.02 -7.70
CA SER A 95 -3.03 -9.07 -9.14
C SER A 95 -4.47 -9.45 -9.46
#